data_AF-A0A6G3X2N3-F1
#
_entry.id   AF-A0A6G3X2N3-F1
#
_cell.length_a   1.000
_cell.length_b   1.000
_cell.length_c   1.000
_cell.angle_alpha   90.00
_cell.angle_beta   90.00
_cell.angle_gamma   90.00
#
_symmetry.space_group_name_H-M   'P 1'
#
loop_
_entity.id
_entity.type
_entity.pdbx_description
1 polymer ?
#
loop_
_entity_poly.entity_id
_entity_poly.type
_entity_poly.pdbx_seq_one_letter_code
_entity_poly.pdbx_strand_id
1 'polypeptide(L)' 'EFADRRTTKTVDGKAVTGWFTEDFLLRELRTLRTVERLPLVRDRNTVFDGRGSVMTFQEVIDLARRLSRESGRR' A
#
# COMPACT_ATOMS: atom_id res chain seq x y z
N GLU A 1 7.20 -13.53 -3.49
CA GLU A 1 5.77 -13.93 -3.53
C GLU A 1 5.12 -13.40 -4.80
N PHE A 2 4.05 -14.04 -5.30
CA PHE A 2 3.24 -13.61 -6.47
C PHE A 2 4.00 -13.36 -7.80
N ALA A 3 5.09 -14.10 -8.06
CA ALA A 3 5.85 -13.95 -9.31
C ALA A 3 4.99 -14.29 -10.56
N ASP A 4 4.07 -15.23 -10.40
CA ASP A 4 3.07 -15.66 -11.38
C ASP A 4 2.02 -14.58 -11.72
N ARG A 5 1.84 -13.59 -10.85
CA ARG A 5 0.92 -12.45 -11.07
C ARG A 5 1.56 -11.29 -11.82
N ARG A 6 2.87 -11.35 -12.11
CA ARG A 6 3.55 -10.31 -12.89
C ARG A 6 3.13 -10.42 -14.35
N THR A 7 2.59 -9.36 -14.91
CA THR A 7 2.07 -9.35 -16.29
C THR A 7 2.37 -8.03 -17.01
N THR A 8 2.04 -7.94 -18.30
CA THR A 8 2.11 -6.71 -19.09
C THR A 8 0.70 -6.25 -19.44
N LYS A 9 0.37 -5.00 -19.13
CA LYS A 9 -0.92 -4.37 -19.47
C LYS A 9 -0.70 -3.02 -20.14
N THR A 10 -1.71 -2.53 -20.83
CA THR A 10 -1.73 -1.17 -21.37
C THR A 10 -2.29 -0.21 -20.33
N VAL A 11 -1.49 0.76 -19.88
CA VAL A 11 -1.89 1.85 -18.97
C VAL A 11 -1.66 3.17 -19.69
N ASP A 12 -2.71 3.98 -19.84
CA ASP A 12 -2.65 5.26 -20.56
C ASP A 12 -1.99 5.16 -21.95
N GLY A 13 -2.32 4.09 -22.69
CA GLY A 13 -1.79 3.80 -24.02
C GLY A 13 -0.35 3.25 -24.06
N LYS A 14 0.28 3.01 -22.91
CA LYS A 14 1.66 2.49 -22.81
C LYS A 14 1.66 1.08 -22.25
N ALA A 15 2.49 0.20 -22.82
CA ALA A 15 2.74 -1.11 -22.25
C ALA A 15 3.54 -0.97 -20.95
N VAL A 16 2.99 -1.47 -19.86
CA VAL A 16 3.60 -1.48 -18.52
C VAL A 16 3.70 -2.93 -18.05
N THR A 17 4.88 -3.33 -17.59
CA THR A 17 5.11 -4.66 -17.03
C THR A 17 5.29 -4.56 -15.52
N GLY A 18 4.46 -5.25 -14.76
CA GLY A 18 4.48 -5.16 -13.31
C GLY A 18 3.42 -6.01 -12.63
N TRP A 19 3.13 -5.63 -11.39
CA TRP A 19 2.01 -6.16 -10.61
C TRP A 19 0.93 -5.09 -10.56
N PHE A 20 -0.32 -5.50 -10.79
CA PHE A 20 -1.45 -4.60 -10.87
C PHE A 20 -2.46 -4.95 -9.79
N THR A 21 -2.91 -3.95 -9.04
CA THR A 21 -3.75 -4.15 -7.85
C THR A 21 -5.06 -4.89 -8.14
N GLU A 22 -5.63 -4.71 -9.32
CA GLU A 22 -6.87 -5.36 -9.76
C GLU A 22 -6.74 -6.87 -10.01
N ASP A 23 -5.52 -7.40 -10.09
CA ASP A 23 -5.27 -8.85 -10.22
C ASP A 23 -5.21 -9.56 -8.84
N PHE A 24 -5.35 -8.81 -7.75
CA PHE A 24 -5.26 -9.32 -6.39
C PHE A 24 -6.57 -9.17 -5.63
N LEU A 25 -6.80 -10.12 -4.74
CA LEU A 25 -7.82 -10.02 -3.71
C LEU A 25 -7.25 -9.29 -2.50
N LEU A 26 -8.11 -8.59 -1.75
CA LEU A 26 -7.70 -7.87 -0.54
C LEU A 26 -6.96 -8.77 0.46
N ARG A 27 -7.37 -10.03 0.61
CA ARG A 27 -6.71 -10.98 1.51
C ARG A 27 -5.27 -11.31 1.09
N GLU A 28 -4.99 -11.32 -0.22
CA GLU A 28 -3.64 -11.52 -0.75
C GLU A 28 -2.81 -10.27 -0.49
N LEU A 29 -3.35 -9.08 -0.77
CA LEU A 29 -2.67 -7.82 -0.48
C LEU A 29 -2.36 -7.64 1.02
N ARG A 30 -3.18 -8.20 1.91
CA ARG A 30 -2.96 -8.16 3.36
C ARG A 30 -1.83 -9.06 3.85
N THR A 31 -1.34 -10.01 3.06
CA THR A 31 -0.14 -10.78 3.43
C THR A 31 1.14 -9.99 3.21
N LEU A 32 1.10 -8.99 2.32
CA LEU A 32 2.22 -8.11 2.02
C LEU A 32 2.49 -7.13 3.17
N ARG A 33 3.75 -6.73 3.31
CA ARG A 33 4.16 -5.67 4.24
C ARG A 33 4.62 -4.42 3.50
N THR A 34 4.16 -3.26 3.96
CA THR A 34 4.48 -1.97 3.37
C THR A 34 5.93 -1.59 3.67
N VAL A 35 6.59 -1.00 2.68
CA VAL A 35 7.97 -0.49 2.77
C VAL A 35 8.06 0.90 2.14
N GLU A 36 9.01 1.71 2.58
CA GLU A 36 9.30 3.00 1.96
C GLU A 36 9.86 2.79 0.54
N ARG A 37 9.24 3.48 -0.41
CA ARG A 37 9.57 3.43 -1.84
C ARG A 37 10.91 4.09 -2.16
N LEU A 38 11.31 5.12 -1.41
CA LEU A 38 12.49 5.95 -1.66
C LEU A 38 13.42 5.99 -0.44
N PRO A 39 13.99 4.86 0.01
CA PRO A 39 14.74 4.79 1.26
C PRO A 39 15.99 5.68 1.29
N LEU A 40 16.61 5.94 0.14
CA LEU A 40 17.80 6.82 0.05
C LEU A 40 17.46 8.31 0.16
N VAL A 41 16.19 8.69 -0.05
CA VAL A 41 15.71 10.09 0.01
C VAL A 41 14.86 10.34 1.25
N ARG A 42 14.17 9.29 1.74
CA ARG A 42 13.25 9.31 2.89
C ARG A 42 13.67 8.28 3.93
N ASP A 43 14.95 8.25 4.24
CA ASP A 43 15.56 7.32 5.19
C ASP A 43 14.81 7.24 6.53
N ARG A 44 14.33 8.38 7.05
CA ARG A 44 13.55 8.45 8.29
C ARG A 44 12.26 7.63 8.26
N ASN A 45 11.69 7.37 7.08
CA ASN A 45 10.46 6.57 6.95
C ASN A 45 10.74 5.06 7.02
N THR A 46 11.97 4.62 6.74
CA THR A 46 12.34 3.18 6.75
C THR A 46 12.17 2.55 8.13
N VAL A 47 12.11 3.35 9.20
CA VAL A 47 11.78 2.89 10.55
C VAL A 47 10.43 2.16 10.60
N PHE A 48 9.52 2.44 9.65
CA PHE A 48 8.21 1.80 9.54
C PHE A 48 8.17 0.60 8.58
N ASP A 49 9.28 0.27 7.91
CA ASP A 49 9.35 -0.83 6.97
C ASP A 49 8.94 -2.14 7.64
N GLY A 50 8.12 -2.92 6.92
CA GLY A 50 7.67 -4.21 7.41
C GLY A 50 6.64 -4.14 8.55
N ARG A 51 6.25 -2.95 9.04
CA ARG A 51 5.32 -2.80 10.17
C ARG A 51 3.86 -2.75 9.77
N GLY A 52 3.52 -2.15 8.64
CA GLY A 52 2.14 -2.06 8.13
C GLY A 52 1.77 -3.19 7.17
N SER A 53 0.47 -3.48 7.08
CA SER A 53 -0.14 -4.19 5.94
C SER A 53 -0.82 -3.18 5.02
N VAL A 54 -1.20 -3.60 3.81
CA VAL A 54 -2.02 -2.75 2.92
C VAL A 54 -3.40 -2.53 3.56
N MET A 55 -3.79 -1.27 3.72
CA MET A 55 -5.10 -0.87 4.26
C MET A 55 -6.07 -0.56 3.13
N THR A 56 -7.35 -0.84 3.37
CA THR A 56 -8.43 -0.31 2.52
C THR A 56 -8.66 1.17 2.80
N PHE A 57 -9.32 1.86 1.87
CA PHE A 57 -9.69 3.26 2.08
C PHE A 57 -10.61 3.45 3.29
N GLN A 58 -11.57 2.55 3.50
CA GLN A 58 -12.47 2.61 4.65
C GLN A 58 -11.70 2.52 5.98
N GLU A 59 -10.73 1.61 6.08
CA GLU A 59 -9.89 1.49 7.29
C GLU A 59 -9.06 2.73 7.57
N VAL A 60 -8.59 3.42 6.51
CA VAL A 60 -7.88 4.69 6.66
C VAL A 60 -8.82 5.78 7.18
N ILE A 61 -10.06 5.84 6.69
CA ILE A 61 -11.09 6.76 7.21
C ILE A 61 -11.37 6.48 8.70
N ASP A 62 -11.54 5.21 9.05
CA ASP A 62 -11.87 4.83 10.44
C ASP A 62 -10.70 5.11 11.39
N LEU A 63 -9.47 4.87 10.93
CA LEU A 63 -8.25 5.27 11.64
C LEU A 63 -8.19 6.79 11.85
N ALA A 64 -8.39 7.57 10.78
CA ALA A 64 -8.36 9.02 10.85
C ALA A 64 -9.42 9.56 11.83
N ARG A 65 -10.66 9.08 11.74
CA ARG A 65 -11.75 9.44 12.65
C ARG A 65 -11.41 9.12 14.10
N ARG A 66 -10.81 7.96 14.37
CA ARG A 66 -10.39 7.58 15.73
C ARG A 66 -9.32 8.53 16.25
N LEU A 67 -8.26 8.78 15.47
CA LEU A 67 -7.16 9.65 15.88
C LEU A 67 -7.58 11.12 16.02
N SER A 68 -8.53 11.60 15.21
CA SER A 68 -9.13 12.92 15.37
C SER A 68 -9.79 13.07 16.73
N ARG A 69 -10.64 12.09 17.12
CA ARG A 69 -11.28 12.07 18.45
C ARG A 69 -10.25 12.05 19.59
N GLU A 70 -9.23 11.19 19.49
CA GLU A 70 -8.17 11.06 20.50
C GLU A 70 -7.33 12.33 20.64
N SER A 71 -7.08 13.05 19.54
CA SER A 71 -6.28 14.28 19.52
C SER A 71 -7.11 15.56 19.73
N GLY A 72 -8.41 15.45 20.00
CA GLY A 72 -9.30 16.60 20.22
C GLY A 72 -9.55 17.46 18.97
N ARG A 73 -9.19 16.95 17.78
CA ARG A 73 -9.44 17.61 16.49
C ARG A 73 -10.76 17.09 15.95
N ARG A 74 -11.67 17.98 15.56
CA ARG A 74 -12.95 17.60 14.93
C ARG A 74 -12.79 17.47 13.42
#